data_AF-X6P6K6-F1
#
_entry.id   AF-X6P6K6-F1
#
_cell.length_a   1.000
_cell.length_b   1.000
_cell.length_c   1.000
_cell.angle_alpha   90.00
_cell.angle_beta   90.00
_cell.angle_gamma   90.00
#
_symmetry.space_group_name_H-M   'P 1'
#
loop_
_entity.id
_entity.type
_entity.pdbx_description
1 polymer ?
#
loop_
_entity_poly.entity_id
_entity_poly.type
_entity_poly.pdbx_seq_one_letter_code
_entity_poly.pdbx_strand_id
1 'polypeptide(L)'
;MLDLDPSNEIEDRIKLEYGDLCAIYSNTHKKWVFGRVSNVMVGDEGRFYEIHYRINGNFISKKVGDDDKCIRRYDPFDSDIELEIICPCGTQMIRRIFAEAYGRLGEKEEKDTPATGTCDHCGKSLSAKEVVYHCPKEKTEIHTGGYDICILCTVT
;
A
#
# COMPACT_ATOMS: atom_id res chain seq x y z
N MET A 1 -6.66 37.74 27.53
CA MET A 1 -7.01 36.31 27.55
C MET A 1 -7.55 36.05 26.16
N LEU A 2 -6.75 35.43 25.29
CA LEU A 2 -7.20 35.08 23.94
C LEU A 2 -7.80 33.70 24.05
N ASP A 3 -9.11 33.61 23.87
CA ASP A 3 -9.83 32.35 23.80
C ASP A 3 -9.33 31.59 22.57
N LEU A 4 -8.71 30.44 22.80
CA LEU A 4 -8.35 29.49 21.75
C LEU A 4 -9.65 28.89 21.22
N ASP A 5 -9.95 29.17 19.95
CA ASP A 5 -11.09 28.59 19.23
C ASP A 5 -10.86 27.07 19.05
N PRO A 6 -11.68 26.19 19.66
CA PRO A 6 -11.50 24.74 19.59
C PRO A 6 -11.85 24.15 18.22
N SER A 7 -12.25 24.97 17.23
CA SER A 7 -12.58 24.50 15.88
C SER A 7 -11.36 24.17 15.00
N ASN A 8 -10.14 24.49 15.44
CA ASN A 8 -8.90 24.25 14.67
C ASN A 8 -8.15 22.94 14.99
N GLU A 9 -8.66 22.08 15.88
CA GLU A 9 -7.97 20.82 16.28
C GLU A 9 -8.49 19.55 15.56
N ILE A 10 -9.37 19.70 14.55
CA ILE A 10 -10.01 18.54 13.87
C ILE A 10 -9.24 18.10 12.61
N GLU A 11 -8.37 18.94 12.04
CA GLU A 11 -7.76 18.67 10.71
C GLU A 11 -6.68 17.58 10.71
N ASP A 12 -6.07 17.26 11.86
CA ASP A 12 -4.97 16.28 11.93
C ASP A 12 -5.42 14.82 12.18
N ARG A 13 -6.72 14.57 12.40
CA ARG A 13 -7.23 13.21 12.63
C ARG A 13 -7.36 12.44 11.33
N ILE A 14 -6.69 11.29 11.24
CA ILE A 14 -6.79 10.44 10.07
C ILE A 14 -8.18 9.79 10.00
N LYS A 15 -8.81 9.83 8.83
CA LYS A 15 -10.08 9.14 8.55
C LYS A 15 -9.85 8.01 7.57
N LEU A 16 -9.71 6.80 8.10
CA LEU A 16 -9.74 5.54 7.35
C LEU A 16 -11.06 4.79 7.53
N GLU A 17 -11.36 3.92 6.58
CA GLU A 17 -12.49 2.99 6.55
C GLU A 17 -12.02 1.53 6.55
N TYR A 18 -12.95 0.59 6.78
CA TYR A 18 -12.62 -0.84 6.68
C TYR A 18 -12.06 -1.17 5.29
N GLY A 19 -10.93 -1.88 5.27
CA GLY A 19 -10.27 -2.28 4.05
C GLY A 19 -9.31 -1.24 3.47
N ASP A 20 -9.30 0.00 4.00
CA ASP A 20 -8.34 1.02 3.58
C ASP A 20 -6.91 0.55 3.82
N LEU A 21 -6.04 1.05 2.94
CA LEU A 21 -4.60 0.87 3.04
C LEU A 21 -3.98 1.99 3.87
N CYS A 22 -3.04 1.62 4.73
CA CYS A 22 -2.34 2.55 5.59
C CYS A 22 -0.86 2.18 5.75
N ALA A 23 -0.07 3.13 6.22
CA ALA A 23 1.24 2.86 6.78
C ALA A 23 1.13 2.86 8.30
N ILE A 24 1.71 1.86 8.94
CA ILE A 24 1.75 1.72 10.40
C ILE A 24 3.20 1.62 10.86
N TYR A 25 3.58 2.37 11.89
CA TYR A 25 4.92 2.32 12.44
C TYR A 25 5.05 1.17 13.45
N SER A 26 6.03 0.28 13.20
CA SER A 26 6.39 -0.79 14.12
C SER A 26 7.42 -0.29 15.14
N ASN A 27 6.98 -0.10 16.39
CA ASN A 27 7.86 0.38 17.46
C ASN A 27 9.03 -0.58 17.76
N THR A 28 8.80 -1.89 17.60
CA THR A 28 9.80 -2.94 17.85
C THR A 28 10.87 -2.96 16.76
N HIS A 29 10.47 -2.81 15.50
CA HIS A 29 11.39 -2.91 14.35
C HIS A 29 11.85 -1.55 13.82
N LYS A 30 11.36 -0.46 14.41
CA LYS A 30 11.73 0.93 14.10
C LYS A 30 11.53 1.32 12.62
N LYS A 31 10.51 0.78 11.97
CA LYS A 31 10.20 1.06 10.56
C LYS A 31 8.71 1.20 10.29
N TRP A 32 8.40 1.94 9.22
CA TRP A 32 7.06 1.99 8.66
C TRP A 32 6.81 0.74 7.84
N VAL A 33 5.64 0.15 8.04
CA VAL A 33 5.19 -1.01 7.27
C VAL A 33 3.81 -0.76 6.71
N PHE A 34 3.57 -1.40 5.58
CA PHE A 34 2.29 -1.37 4.92
C PHE A 34 1.29 -2.25 5.66
N GLY A 35 0.08 -1.73 5.87
CA GLY A 35 -1.00 -2.43 6.54
C GLY A 35 -2.37 -2.15 5.94
N ARG A 36 -3.36 -2.90 6.40
CA ARG A 36 -4.75 -2.78 6.00
C ARG A 36 -5.64 -2.66 7.22
N VAL A 37 -6.60 -1.74 7.18
CA VAL A 37 -7.61 -1.62 8.22
C VAL A 37 -8.50 -2.86 8.20
N SER A 38 -8.44 -3.65 9.27
CA SER A 38 -9.28 -4.84 9.46
C SER A 38 -10.50 -4.57 10.32
N ASN A 39 -10.51 -3.49 11.10
CA ASN A 39 -11.67 -3.08 11.87
C ASN A 39 -11.66 -1.56 12.14
N VAL A 40 -12.85 -0.96 12.21
CA VAL A 40 -13.06 0.43 12.61
C VAL A 40 -14.00 0.45 13.81
N MET A 41 -13.53 0.96 14.93
CA MET A 41 -14.28 1.08 16.17
C MET A 41 -14.55 2.56 16.44
N VAL A 42 -15.81 2.92 16.65
CA VAL A 42 -16.23 4.28 17.01
C VAL A 42 -17.02 4.20 18.31
N GLY A 43 -16.60 4.94 19.32
CA GLY A 43 -17.27 5.02 20.62
C GLY A 43 -17.01 6.35 21.30
N ASP A 44 -17.41 6.46 22.57
CA ASP A 44 -17.30 7.69 23.36
C ASP A 44 -15.84 8.13 23.57
N GLU A 45 -14.91 7.17 23.58
CA GLU A 45 -13.46 7.40 23.70
C GLU A 45 -12.79 7.83 22.39
N GLY A 46 -13.55 7.94 21.29
CA GLY A 46 -13.06 8.33 19.97
C GLY A 46 -13.06 7.19 18.96
N ARG A 47 -12.25 7.35 17.91
CA ARG A 47 -12.15 6.41 16.80
C ARG A 47 -10.84 5.63 16.87
N PHE A 48 -10.94 4.31 16.72
CA PHE A 48 -9.80 3.41 16.71
C PHE A 48 -9.82 2.50 15.48
N TYR A 49 -8.63 2.14 15.04
CA TYR A 49 -8.39 1.25 13.92
C TYR A 49 -7.66 0.01 14.39
N GLU A 50 -8.14 -1.16 13.96
CA GLU A 50 -7.34 -2.38 14.00
C GLU A 50 -6.64 -2.55 12.64
N ILE A 51 -5.31 -2.63 12.65
CA ILE A 51 -4.48 -2.71 11.46
C ILE A 51 -3.81 -4.07 11.39
N HIS A 52 -4.04 -4.79 10.30
CA HIS A 52 -3.31 -6.00 9.95
C HIS A 52 -2.13 -5.67 9.04
N TYR A 53 -0.95 -6.16 9.39
CA TYR A 53 0.27 -5.98 8.60
C TYR A 53 1.20 -7.18 8.74
N ARG A 54 2.17 -7.28 7.83
CA ARG A 54 3.23 -8.29 7.87
C ARG A 54 4.58 -7.64 8.10
N ILE A 55 5.40 -8.25 8.94
CA ILE A 55 6.79 -7.86 9.14
C ILE A 55 7.63 -9.10 9.40
N ASN A 56 8.73 -9.24 8.64
CA ASN A 56 9.61 -10.41 8.69
C ASN A 56 8.84 -11.75 8.56
N GLY A 57 7.85 -11.79 7.66
CA GLY A 57 7.00 -12.95 7.42
C GLY A 57 5.91 -13.22 8.46
N ASN A 58 5.90 -12.49 9.58
CA ASN A 58 4.90 -12.67 10.64
C ASN A 58 3.71 -11.73 10.43
N PHE A 59 2.51 -12.28 10.62
CA PHE A 59 1.27 -11.51 10.64
C PHE A 59 1.05 -10.87 12.01
N ILE A 60 0.78 -9.56 12.04
CA ILE A 60 0.59 -8.79 13.26
C ILE A 60 -0.70 -7.95 13.15
N SER A 61 -1.43 -7.85 14.26
CA SER A 61 -2.51 -6.87 14.46
C SER A 61 -2.07 -5.78 15.45
N LYS A 62 -2.43 -4.51 15.19
CA LYS A 62 -2.19 -3.38 16.09
C LYS A 62 -3.41 -2.47 16.12
N LYS A 63 -3.88 -2.15 17.33
CA LYS A 63 -4.91 -1.12 17.56
C LYS A 63 -4.26 0.25 17.73
N VAL A 64 -4.79 1.27 17.06
CA VAL A 64 -4.31 2.66 17.11
C VAL A 64 -5.48 3.66 17.08
N GLY A 65 -5.29 4.83 17.68
CA GLY A 65 -6.25 5.95 17.60
C GLY A 65 -6.21 6.66 16.24
N ASP A 66 -7.17 7.55 16.00
CA ASP A 66 -7.20 8.41 14.80
C ASP A 66 -6.27 9.64 14.89
N ASP A 67 -5.73 9.91 16.06
CA ASP A 67 -4.73 10.93 16.38
C ASP A 67 -3.31 10.35 16.57
N ASP A 68 -3.18 9.03 16.45
CA ASP A 68 -1.97 8.30 16.75
C ASP A 68 -0.90 8.56 15.67
N LYS A 69 0.25 9.13 16.05
CA LYS A 69 1.34 9.46 15.11
C LYS A 69 1.98 8.23 14.44
N CYS A 70 1.61 7.04 14.88
CA CYS A 70 2.10 5.78 14.34
C CYS A 70 1.24 5.23 13.20
N ILE A 71 0.22 5.96 12.72
CA ILE A 71 -0.55 5.62 11.53
C ILE A 71 -0.62 6.80 10.55
N ARG A 72 -0.55 6.51 9.25
CA ARG A 72 -0.82 7.48 8.17
C ARG A 72 -1.51 6.81 6.99
N ARG A 73 -2.13 7.62 6.11
CA ARG A 73 -2.70 7.10 4.85
C ARG A 73 -1.57 6.47 4.04
N TYR A 74 -1.86 5.36 3.36
CA TYR A 74 -0.88 4.77 2.47
C TYR A 74 -0.66 5.67 1.26
N ASP A 75 0.60 6.03 1.03
CA ASP A 75 1.06 6.60 -0.23
C ASP A 75 1.92 5.54 -0.93
N PRO A 76 1.58 5.12 -2.17
CA PRO A 76 2.38 4.13 -2.89
C PRO A 76 3.83 4.56 -3.16
N PHE A 77 4.13 5.85 -3.13
CA PHE A 77 5.48 6.40 -3.32
C PHE A 77 6.21 6.71 -2.02
N ASP A 78 5.62 6.36 -0.88
CA ASP A 78 6.24 6.49 0.44
C ASP A 78 7.51 5.61 0.51
N SER A 79 8.68 6.26 0.48
CA SER A 79 9.97 5.58 0.52
C SER A 79 10.29 4.97 1.89
N ASP A 80 9.62 5.41 2.96
CA ASP A 80 9.86 4.89 4.31
C ASP A 80 9.19 3.52 4.53
N ILE A 81 8.23 3.16 3.67
CA ILE A 81 7.56 1.86 3.72
C ILE A 81 8.45 0.81 3.06
N GLU A 82 9.08 -0.01 3.89
CA GLU A 82 9.83 -1.17 3.42
C GLU A 82 8.92 -2.39 3.30
N LEU A 83 8.77 -2.90 2.08
CA LEU A 83 8.14 -4.17 1.82
C LEU A 83 9.11 -5.09 1.06
N GLU A 84 9.51 -6.16 1.73
CA GLU A 84 10.29 -7.25 1.13
C GLU A 84 9.33 -8.21 0.44
N ILE A 85 9.05 -7.93 -0.83
CA ILE A 85 8.27 -8.81 -1.69
C ILE A 85 9.23 -9.56 -2.59
N ILE A 86 9.22 -10.88 -2.52
CA ILE A 86 10.08 -11.76 -3.31
C ILE A 86 9.27 -12.42 -4.41
N CYS A 87 9.69 -12.21 -5.66
CA CYS A 87 9.15 -12.90 -6.83
C CYS A 87 9.50 -14.40 -6.77
N PRO A 88 8.69 -15.30 -7.37
CA PRO A 88 9.02 -16.73 -7.49
C PRO A 88 10.42 -17.03 -8.08
N CYS A 89 11.01 -16.11 -8.86
CA CYS A 89 12.39 -16.25 -9.34
C CYS A 89 13.48 -15.89 -8.32
N GLY A 90 13.10 -15.64 -7.07
CA GLY A 90 13.99 -15.24 -5.96
C GLY A 90 14.41 -13.77 -5.98
N THR A 91 13.89 -12.97 -6.92
CA THR A 91 14.26 -11.55 -7.03
C THR A 91 13.36 -10.69 -6.18
N GLN A 92 13.92 -9.72 -5.47
CA GLN A 92 13.13 -8.69 -4.78
C GLN A 92 12.38 -7.84 -5.80
N MET A 93 11.08 -7.74 -5.63
CA MET A 93 10.19 -6.96 -6.49
C MET A 93 10.27 -5.48 -6.14
N ILE A 94 10.03 -4.62 -7.13
CA ILE A 94 10.09 -3.16 -6.99
C ILE A 94 8.71 -2.54 -7.20
N ARG A 95 8.39 -1.47 -6.45
CA ARG A 95 7.16 -0.69 -6.65
C ARG A 95 7.29 0.17 -7.91
N ARG A 96 6.32 0.10 -8.81
CA ARG A 96 6.21 0.96 -10.01
C ARG A 96 4.77 1.19 -10.42
N ILE A 97 4.50 2.29 -11.12
CA ILE A 97 3.26 2.44 -11.89
C ILE A 97 3.28 1.38 -13.00
N PHE A 98 2.16 0.67 -13.19
CA PHE A 98 2.09 -0.44 -14.14
C PHE A 98 2.52 -0.05 -15.57
N ALA A 99 2.08 1.10 -16.09
CA ALA A 99 2.50 1.56 -17.41
C ALA A 99 4.01 1.86 -17.53
N GLU A 100 4.65 2.32 -16.45
CA GLU A 100 6.09 2.61 -16.42
C GLU A 100 6.93 1.36 -16.43
N ALA A 101 6.47 0.29 -15.76
CA ALA A 101 7.15 -0.99 -15.74
C ALA A 101 7.32 -1.58 -17.16
N TYR A 102 6.43 -1.21 -18.09
CA TYR A 102 6.44 -1.69 -19.47
C TYR A 102 6.80 -0.60 -20.50
N GLY A 103 7.37 0.52 -20.07
CA GLY A 103 7.89 1.56 -20.96
C GLY A 103 6.84 2.26 -21.83
N ARG A 104 5.58 2.37 -21.35
CA ARG A 104 4.47 2.94 -22.13
C ARG A 104 4.14 4.40 -21.81
N LEU A 105 4.95 5.09 -21.01
CA LEU A 105 4.86 6.54 -20.83
C LEU A 105 5.73 7.24 -21.88
N GLY A 106 5.24 7.29 -23.10
CA GLY A 106 5.93 7.95 -24.20
C GLY A 106 5.16 7.77 -25.50
N GLU A 107 4.59 8.89 -25.95
CA GLU A 107 4.06 9.14 -27.30
C GLU A 107 2.64 8.62 -27.62
N LYS A 108 1.75 9.62 -27.66
CA LYS A 108 0.41 9.68 -28.28
C LYS A 108 -0.76 9.22 -27.43
N GLU A 109 -1.51 10.22 -26.96
CA GLU A 109 -2.97 10.21 -26.85
C GLU A 109 -3.59 9.78 -28.21
N GLU A 110 -3.52 8.52 -28.60
CA GLU A 110 -4.30 7.98 -29.73
C GLU A 110 -4.14 6.46 -29.84
N LYS A 111 -4.85 5.74 -28.96
CA LYS A 111 -5.58 4.47 -29.19
C LYS A 111 -5.98 3.91 -27.83
N ASP A 112 -7.28 3.84 -27.58
CA ASP A 112 -8.01 3.44 -26.37
C ASP A 112 -7.75 2.02 -25.85
N THR A 113 -6.52 1.53 -25.88
CA THR A 113 -6.12 0.31 -25.20
C THR A 113 -5.30 0.69 -23.98
N PRO A 114 -5.92 0.83 -22.78
CA PRO A 114 -5.15 0.99 -21.56
C PRO A 114 -4.15 -0.17 -21.48
N ALA A 115 -2.93 0.09 -21.00
CA ALA A 115 -2.04 -0.98 -20.61
C ALA A 115 -2.77 -1.81 -19.54
N THR A 116 -3.29 -2.96 -19.97
CA THR A 116 -3.96 -3.93 -19.10
C THR A 116 -2.96 -5.04 -18.82
N GLY A 117 -2.78 -5.33 -17.54
CA GLY A 117 -2.13 -6.53 -17.07
C GLY A 117 -3.01 -7.22 -16.06
N THR A 118 -2.52 -8.31 -15.49
CA THR A 118 -3.18 -9.05 -14.43
C THR A 118 -2.22 -9.25 -13.29
N CYS A 119 -2.70 -9.13 -12.06
CA CYS A 119 -1.95 -9.57 -10.90
C CYS A 119 -1.73 -11.09 -11.00
N ASP A 120 -0.48 -11.53 -11.00
CA ASP A 120 -0.12 -12.96 -11.10
C ASP A 120 -0.51 -13.76 -9.84
N HIS A 121 -0.88 -13.07 -8.74
CA HIS A 121 -1.32 -13.73 -7.52
C HIS A 121 -2.83 -13.92 -7.43
N CYS A 122 -3.63 -12.93 -7.83
CA CYS A 122 -5.10 -12.98 -7.67
C CYS A 122 -5.89 -12.87 -8.98
N GLY A 123 -5.21 -12.70 -10.12
CA GLY A 123 -5.83 -12.55 -11.44
C GLY A 123 -6.56 -11.22 -11.67
N LYS A 124 -6.57 -10.30 -10.70
CA LYS A 124 -7.22 -8.98 -10.84
C LYS A 124 -6.61 -8.22 -12.01
N SER A 125 -7.45 -7.66 -12.88
CA SER A 125 -7.02 -6.71 -13.92
C SER A 125 -6.40 -5.46 -13.30
N LEU A 126 -5.23 -5.09 -13.80
CA LEU A 126 -4.45 -3.93 -13.38
C LEU A 126 -4.62 -2.80 -14.39
N SER A 127 -4.83 -1.59 -13.88
CA SER A 127 -4.88 -0.39 -14.74
C SER A 127 -3.48 0.18 -14.96
N ALA A 128 -3.30 0.88 -16.08
CA ALA A 128 -2.05 1.57 -16.42
C ALA A 128 -1.50 2.50 -15.33
N LYS A 129 -2.37 3.07 -14.49
CA LYS A 129 -2.01 4.03 -13.42
C LYS A 129 -1.87 3.37 -12.04
N GLU A 130 -2.19 2.07 -11.93
CA GLU A 130 -2.11 1.36 -10.65
C GLU A 130 -0.65 1.11 -10.29
N VAL A 131 -0.29 1.33 -9.02
CA VAL A 131 1.02 0.93 -8.52
C VAL A 131 1.00 -0.55 -8.21
N VAL A 132 2.03 -1.24 -8.70
CA VAL A 132 2.21 -2.68 -8.57
C VAL A 132 3.59 -2.97 -8.02
N TYR A 133 3.77 -4.18 -7.50
CA TYR A 133 5.10 -4.75 -7.36
C TYR A 133 5.42 -5.49 -8.64
N HIS A 134 6.50 -5.08 -9.29
CA HIS A 134 6.99 -5.62 -10.55
C HIS A 134 8.31 -6.35 -10.33
N CYS A 135 8.51 -7.50 -10.97
CA CYS A 135 9.80 -8.18 -10.97
C CYS A 135 10.78 -7.50 -11.93
N PRO A 136 11.90 -6.93 -11.45
CA PRO A 136 12.84 -6.19 -12.31
C PRO A 136 13.61 -7.07 -13.30
N LYS A 137 13.51 -8.40 -13.21
CA LYS A 137 14.04 -9.32 -14.23
C LYS A 137 13.14 -9.44 -15.46
N GLU A 138 12.00 -8.75 -15.48
CA GLU A 138 11.03 -8.81 -16.57
C GLU A 138 10.65 -10.27 -16.89
N LYS A 139 10.87 -10.72 -18.13
CA LYS A 139 10.55 -12.07 -18.58
C LYS A 139 11.69 -13.03 -18.26
N THR A 140 11.36 -14.14 -17.60
CA THR A 140 12.30 -15.21 -17.29
C THR A 140 11.71 -16.58 -17.65
N GLU A 141 12.49 -17.65 -17.53
CA GLU A 141 11.98 -19.03 -17.66
C GLU A 141 10.96 -19.39 -16.57
N ILE A 142 11.02 -18.72 -15.41
CA ILE A 142 10.09 -18.93 -14.28
C ILE A 142 8.78 -18.18 -14.50
N HIS A 143 8.84 -17.00 -15.14
CA HIS A 143 7.69 -16.17 -15.45
C HIS A 143 7.86 -15.51 -16.83
N THR A 144 7.39 -16.20 -17.86
CA THR A 144 7.61 -15.84 -19.27
C THR A 144 6.86 -14.57 -19.70
N GLY A 145 5.84 -14.17 -18.96
CA GLY A 145 5.04 -12.96 -19.18
C GLY A 145 5.54 -11.71 -18.45
N GLY A 146 6.52 -11.84 -17.55
CA GLY A 146 6.71 -10.87 -16.46
C GLY A 146 6.08 -11.41 -15.17
N TYR A 147 6.29 -10.71 -14.06
CA TYR A 147 5.61 -11.04 -12.80
C TYR A 147 5.24 -9.75 -12.07
N ASP A 148 3.94 -9.50 -11.94
CA ASP A 148 3.35 -8.33 -11.33
C ASP A 148 2.33 -8.74 -10.27
N ILE A 149 2.42 -8.15 -9.08
CA ILE A 149 1.41 -8.35 -8.04
C ILE A 149 0.81 -7.02 -7.62
N CYS A 150 -0.51 -7.01 -7.40
CA CYS A 150 -1.20 -5.83 -6.91
C CYS A 150 -0.83 -5.58 -5.44
N ILE A 151 -0.93 -4.32 -5.02
CA ILE A 151 -0.64 -3.91 -3.65
C ILE A 151 -1.46 -4.71 -2.62
N LEU A 152 -2.72 -5.06 -2.92
CA LEU A 152 -3.56 -5.81 -1.99
C LEU A 152 -3.04 -7.23 -1.70
N CYS A 153 -2.36 -7.85 -2.66
CA CYS A 153 -1.81 -9.20 -2.49
C CYS A 153 -0.56 -9.25 -1.63
N THR A 154 0.02 -8.11 -1.25
CA THR A 154 1.24 -8.09 -0.40
C THR A 154 0.94 -8.21 1.09
N VAL A 155 -0.32 -7.99 1.49
CA VAL A 155 -0.77 -8.04 2.90
C VAL A 155 -1.61 -9.27 3.24
N THR A 156 -2.04 -10.04 2.24
CA THR A 156 -2.83 -11.26 2.40
C THR A 156 -1.97 -12.46 2.75
#